data_AF-W7UQ35-F1
#
_entry.id   AF-W7UQ35-F1
#
_cell.length_a   1.000
_cell.length_b   1.000
_cell.length_c   1.000
_cell.angle_alpha   90.00
_cell.angle_beta   90.00
_cell.angle_gamma   90.00
#
_symmetry.space_group_name_H-M   'P 1'
#
loop_
_entity.id
_entity.type
_entity.pdbx_description
1 polymer ?
#
loop_
_entity_poly.entity_id
_entity_poly.type
_entity_poly.pdbx_seq_one_letter_code
_entity_poly.pdbx_strand_id
1 'polypeptide(L)'
;MRTVKEKGIRCILLTFLMFLGMFAGVYRPAQAAHAAEDFRLWRQLDSRWGSTAIGGSTLRSSGCYVTSIAMVAVASGARDTETFNPGVFAKQLNDIGAFNGSGGLSSWASVNKVVKEISIDSANLNFKSTDEKGKAAEIKAQLDKGEYVICNVGGHWVYIDGVIGDDVYMADPAKDEILMFKAYKNANIKVYQLLKGKNPYSGFTPLYTVDPDGKAVPSSTTTSIAITTTTVSSVKTTTTTTTKSTTSKMSTTSAAVTTSKAVTSQHTSVTSDVYEKGEYYCPDGKKVKVFTDDKEKKSIIAVLEEGNVINVTGITEGFGEVKVGGKKGLVELKELLYAGNSRKLTVGDINDDGVSDSYDLALINEYIIGRSKLPDGISLLTTTEIAAADLSGDGAVDETDVILYLMRICS
;
A
#
# COMPACT_ATOMS: atom_id res chain seq x y z
N MET A 1 33.69 1.93 -64.56
CA MET A 1 32.53 1.00 -64.61
C MET A 1 32.31 0.14 -63.34
N ARG A 2 33.31 -0.06 -62.44
CA ARG A 2 33.11 -0.88 -61.20
C ARG A 2 32.30 -0.20 -60.08
N THR A 3 32.43 1.11 -59.90
CA THR A 3 31.93 1.89 -58.74
C THR A 3 30.41 2.13 -58.67
N VAL A 4 29.65 1.82 -59.73
CA VAL A 4 28.19 2.04 -59.76
C VAL A 4 27.42 0.84 -59.18
N LYS A 5 27.92 -0.39 -59.35
CA LYS A 5 27.22 -1.62 -58.91
C LYS A 5 27.12 -1.75 -57.38
N GLU A 6 28.12 -1.28 -56.63
CA GLU A 6 28.18 -1.47 -55.17
C GLU A 6 27.15 -0.63 -54.40
N LYS A 7 26.82 0.57 -54.90
CA LYS A 7 25.81 1.44 -54.26
C LYS A 7 24.40 0.85 -54.38
N GLY A 8 24.04 0.29 -55.54
CA GLY A 8 22.75 -0.36 -55.75
C GLY A 8 22.53 -1.56 -54.83
N ILE A 9 23.53 -2.44 -54.72
CA ILE A 9 23.46 -3.66 -53.90
C ILE A 9 23.28 -3.31 -52.40
N ARG A 10 24.03 -2.32 -51.88
CA ARG A 10 23.88 -1.89 -50.48
C ARG A 10 22.51 -1.27 -50.19
N CYS A 11 21.93 -0.54 -51.14
CA CYS A 11 20.60 0.06 -50.99
C CYS A 11 19.50 -1.02 -50.91
N ILE A 12 19.59 -2.04 -51.78
CA ILE A 12 18.63 -3.17 -51.80
C ILE A 12 18.71 -3.99 -50.50
N LEU A 13 19.93 -4.25 -50.01
CA LEU A 13 20.13 -5.03 -48.77
C LEU A 13 19.52 -4.32 -47.54
N LEU A 14 19.63 -2.99 -47.47
CA LEU A 14 19.03 -2.18 -46.40
C LEU A 14 17.49 -2.22 -46.43
N THR A 15 16.87 -2.10 -47.61
CA THR A 15 15.41 -2.26 -47.72
C THR A 15 14.94 -3.66 -47.32
N PHE A 16 15.70 -4.71 -47.67
CA PHE A 16 15.33 -6.08 -47.29
C PHE A 16 15.41 -6.29 -45.76
N LEU A 17 16.41 -5.67 -45.10
CA LEU A 17 16.53 -5.71 -43.64
C LEU A 17 15.38 -4.98 -42.93
N MET A 18 14.92 -3.84 -43.48
CA MET A 18 13.77 -3.10 -42.96
C MET A 18 12.46 -3.90 -43.12
N PHE A 19 12.26 -4.59 -44.24
CA PHE A 19 11.07 -5.42 -44.45
C PHE A 19 11.01 -6.66 -43.54
N LEU A 20 12.15 -7.29 -43.21
CA LEU A 20 12.18 -8.33 -42.17
C LEU A 20 11.84 -7.77 -40.78
N GLY A 21 12.32 -6.57 -40.45
CA GLY A 21 11.97 -5.89 -39.19
C GLY A 21 10.48 -5.61 -39.06
N MET A 22 9.80 -5.30 -40.17
CA MET A 22 8.36 -4.98 -40.18
C MET A 22 7.46 -6.17 -39.84
N PHE A 23 7.84 -7.41 -40.20
CA PHE A 23 7.07 -8.61 -39.85
C PHE A 23 7.37 -9.15 -38.45
N ALA A 24 8.55 -8.87 -37.88
CA ALA A 24 8.87 -9.22 -36.49
C ALA A 24 8.10 -8.40 -35.44
N GLY A 25 7.50 -7.27 -35.83
CA GLY A 25 6.78 -6.37 -34.92
C GLY A 25 5.29 -6.71 -34.68
N VAL A 26 4.67 -7.55 -35.51
CA VAL A 26 3.19 -7.68 -35.56
C VAL A 26 2.64 -8.84 -34.72
N TYR A 27 3.48 -9.78 -34.30
CA TYR A 27 3.11 -10.85 -33.35
C TYR A 27 3.83 -10.71 -32.01
N ARG A 28 3.48 -9.65 -31.27
CA ARG A 28 3.40 -9.75 -29.81
C ARG A 28 1.94 -10.03 -29.46
N PRO A 29 1.58 -11.18 -28.85
CA PRO A 29 0.27 -11.28 -28.22
C PRO A 29 0.15 -10.13 -27.21
N ALA A 30 -1.04 -9.58 -27.05
CA ALA A 30 -1.28 -8.55 -26.04
C ALA A 30 -1.13 -9.18 -24.66
N GLN A 31 0.09 -9.16 -24.13
CA GLN A 31 0.39 -9.51 -22.75
C GLN A 31 -0.14 -8.37 -21.89
N ALA A 32 -1.45 -8.37 -21.71
CA ALA A 32 -2.11 -7.57 -20.70
C ALA A 32 -1.43 -7.92 -19.37
N ALA A 33 -0.77 -6.93 -18.76
CA ALA A 33 -0.39 -7.03 -17.37
C ALA A 33 -1.70 -7.11 -16.59
N HIS A 34 -2.10 -8.34 -16.27
CA HIS A 34 -3.23 -8.56 -15.38
C HIS A 34 -2.83 -7.90 -14.06
N ALA A 35 -3.64 -6.99 -13.53
CA ALA A 35 -3.39 -6.46 -12.20
C ALA A 35 -3.30 -7.66 -11.25
N ALA A 36 -2.21 -7.74 -10.47
CA ALA A 36 -1.99 -8.82 -9.54
C ALA A 36 -3.22 -8.91 -8.61
N GLU A 37 -3.88 -10.07 -8.61
CA GLU A 37 -5.08 -10.28 -7.82
C GLU A 37 -4.74 -10.10 -6.34
N ASP A 38 -5.51 -9.31 -5.59
CA ASP A 38 -5.33 -9.26 -4.14
C ASP A 38 -5.80 -10.59 -3.54
N PHE A 39 -4.83 -11.35 -3.02
CA PHE A 39 -5.00 -12.65 -2.39
C PHE A 39 -5.99 -12.65 -1.22
N ARG A 40 -6.25 -11.50 -0.59
CA ARG A 40 -7.21 -11.33 0.51
C ARG A 40 -8.66 -11.42 0.03
N LEU A 41 -8.90 -11.29 -1.28
CA LEU A 41 -10.19 -11.54 -1.94
C LEU A 41 -10.43 -13.02 -2.25
N TRP A 42 -9.46 -13.90 -2.00
CA TRP A 42 -9.60 -15.34 -2.29
C TRP A 42 -10.64 -16.01 -1.40
N ARG A 43 -11.81 -16.32 -1.98
CA ARG A 43 -12.83 -17.15 -1.34
C ARG A 43 -12.61 -18.63 -1.67
N GLN A 44 -12.77 -19.53 -0.70
CA GLN A 44 -12.70 -20.99 -0.92
C GLN A 44 -13.78 -21.47 -1.92
N LEU A 45 -14.88 -20.71 -2.00
CA LEU A 45 -16.07 -20.94 -2.81
C LEU A 45 -16.04 -20.23 -4.19
N ASP A 46 -14.89 -19.69 -4.60
CA ASP A 46 -14.68 -19.18 -5.96
C ASP A 46 -14.98 -20.27 -7.02
N SER A 47 -15.47 -19.88 -8.20
CA SER A 47 -15.76 -20.83 -9.28
C SER A 47 -14.49 -21.39 -9.94
N ARG A 48 -13.37 -20.65 -9.91
CA ARG A 48 -12.08 -21.01 -10.52
C ARG A 48 -11.41 -22.22 -9.84
N TRP A 49 -11.63 -22.42 -8.54
CA TRP A 49 -11.00 -23.50 -7.77
C TRP A 49 -11.90 -24.20 -6.74
N GLY A 50 -13.12 -23.74 -6.47
CA GLY A 50 -13.99 -24.36 -5.46
C GLY A 50 -14.35 -25.83 -5.73
N SER A 51 -14.19 -26.29 -6.98
CA SER A 51 -14.34 -27.69 -7.39
C SER A 51 -13.07 -28.54 -7.21
N THR A 52 -11.91 -27.94 -6.92
CA THR A 52 -10.67 -28.67 -6.66
C THR A 52 -10.84 -29.55 -5.42
N ALA A 53 -10.63 -30.85 -5.59
CA ALA A 53 -10.70 -31.82 -4.51
C ALA A 53 -9.61 -31.55 -3.45
N ILE A 54 -9.92 -31.89 -2.20
CA ILE A 54 -8.98 -31.99 -1.08
C ILE A 54 -9.34 -33.26 -0.33
N GLY A 55 -8.63 -34.37 -0.61
CA GLY A 55 -8.99 -35.69 -0.07
C GLY A 55 -10.44 -36.06 -0.40
N GLY A 56 -11.24 -36.37 0.62
CA GLY A 56 -12.68 -36.67 0.50
C GLY A 56 -13.62 -35.46 0.41
N SER A 57 -13.11 -34.24 0.24
CA SER A 57 -13.87 -32.99 0.16
C SER A 57 -13.41 -32.11 -1.01
N THR A 58 -13.86 -30.86 -1.09
CA THR A 58 -13.42 -29.84 -2.06
C THR A 58 -13.09 -28.51 -1.38
N LEU A 59 -12.37 -27.63 -2.06
CA LEU A 59 -12.11 -26.27 -1.54
C LEU A 59 -13.40 -25.53 -1.19
N ARG A 60 -14.47 -25.63 -1.99
CA ARG A 60 -15.78 -25.02 -1.66
C ARG A 60 -16.31 -25.53 -0.32
N SER A 61 -16.22 -26.83 -0.07
CA SER A 61 -16.83 -27.48 1.10
C SER A 61 -15.98 -27.44 2.37
N SER A 62 -14.64 -27.37 2.27
CA SER A 62 -13.74 -27.47 3.45
C SER A 62 -12.42 -26.71 3.30
N GLY A 63 -12.30 -25.80 2.33
CA GLY A 63 -11.03 -25.20 1.91
C GLY A 63 -10.47 -24.08 2.79
N CYS A 64 -11.20 -23.57 3.79
CA CYS A 64 -10.83 -22.37 4.57
C CYS A 64 -9.38 -22.36 5.07
N TYR A 65 -8.92 -23.48 5.60
CA TYR A 65 -7.56 -23.65 6.12
C TYR A 65 -6.50 -23.60 5.00
N VAL A 66 -6.76 -24.28 3.87
CA VAL A 66 -5.87 -24.30 2.70
C VAL A 66 -5.81 -22.91 2.05
N THR A 67 -6.95 -22.22 1.93
CA THR A 67 -7.03 -20.84 1.42
C THR A 67 -6.28 -19.86 2.33
N SER A 68 -6.47 -19.93 3.65
CA SER A 68 -5.76 -19.05 4.61
C SER A 68 -4.23 -19.26 4.55
N ILE A 69 -3.76 -20.49 4.37
CA ILE A 69 -2.32 -20.78 4.20
C ILE A 69 -1.81 -20.29 2.83
N ALA A 70 -2.63 -20.36 1.77
CA ALA A 70 -2.29 -19.78 0.47
C ALA A 70 -2.14 -18.25 0.55
N MET A 71 -3.00 -17.57 1.31
CA MET A 71 -2.88 -16.13 1.59
C MET A 71 -1.53 -15.80 2.26
N VAL A 72 -1.12 -16.57 3.29
CA VAL A 72 0.20 -16.41 3.94
C VAL A 72 1.37 -16.64 2.97
N ALA A 73 1.24 -17.55 2.00
CA ALA A 73 2.25 -17.76 0.97
C ALA A 73 2.45 -16.53 0.05
N VAL A 74 1.40 -15.75 -0.22
CA VAL A 74 1.50 -14.50 -0.97
C VAL A 74 1.92 -13.33 -0.07
N ALA A 75 1.31 -13.19 1.10
CA ALA A 75 1.61 -12.10 2.06
C ALA A 75 3.08 -12.09 2.53
N SER A 76 3.75 -13.25 2.54
CA SER A 76 5.19 -13.36 2.81
C SER A 76 6.09 -13.26 1.57
N GLY A 77 5.52 -13.05 0.39
CA GLY A 77 6.22 -13.02 -0.90
C GLY A 77 6.84 -14.36 -1.31
N ALA A 78 6.41 -15.48 -0.70
CA ALA A 78 6.86 -16.83 -1.05
C ALA A 78 6.29 -17.29 -2.39
N ARG A 79 5.09 -16.81 -2.75
CA ARG A 79 4.39 -17.07 -4.02
C ARG A 79 3.75 -15.77 -4.54
N ASP A 80 3.30 -15.80 -5.79
CA ASP A 80 2.79 -14.64 -6.53
C ASP A 80 1.44 -14.98 -7.18
N THR A 81 0.51 -14.03 -7.26
CA THR A 81 -0.88 -14.29 -7.66
C THR A 81 -1.09 -14.50 -9.15
N GLU A 82 -0.12 -14.17 -10.02
CA GLU A 82 -0.16 -14.56 -11.44
C GLU A 82 -0.04 -16.08 -11.62
N THR A 83 0.63 -16.78 -10.69
CA THR A 83 1.03 -18.19 -10.84
C THR A 83 0.56 -19.11 -9.72
N PHE A 84 0.05 -18.57 -8.61
CA PHE A 84 -0.33 -19.32 -7.43
C PHE A 84 -1.65 -18.80 -6.86
N ASN A 85 -2.57 -19.72 -6.55
CA ASN A 85 -3.87 -19.46 -5.93
C ASN A 85 -4.30 -20.69 -5.10
N PRO A 86 -5.43 -20.65 -4.35
CA PRO A 86 -5.84 -21.75 -3.50
C PRO A 86 -6.02 -23.08 -4.25
N GLY A 87 -6.49 -23.05 -5.49
CA GLY A 87 -6.63 -24.23 -6.36
C GLY A 87 -5.30 -24.84 -6.77
N VAL A 88 -4.32 -24.00 -7.16
CA VAL A 88 -2.94 -24.43 -7.46
C VAL A 88 -2.31 -25.08 -6.23
N PHE A 89 -2.45 -24.45 -5.05
CA PHE A 89 -1.90 -24.97 -3.80
C PHE A 89 -2.57 -26.30 -3.38
N ALA A 90 -3.90 -26.37 -3.46
CA ALA A 90 -4.64 -27.60 -3.19
C ALA A 90 -4.22 -28.73 -4.14
N LYS A 91 -4.05 -28.46 -5.45
CA LYS A 91 -3.56 -29.47 -6.40
C LYS A 91 -2.17 -29.98 -5.99
N GLN A 92 -1.22 -29.08 -5.74
CA GLN A 92 0.14 -29.45 -5.33
C GLN A 92 0.18 -30.27 -4.02
N LEU A 93 -0.73 -30.00 -3.09
CA LEU A 93 -0.92 -30.81 -1.87
C LEU A 93 -1.52 -32.19 -2.16
N ASN A 94 -2.47 -32.32 -3.09
CA ASN A 94 -2.98 -33.63 -3.54
C ASN A 94 -1.90 -34.44 -4.28
N ASP A 95 -1.07 -33.79 -5.10
CA ASP A 95 0.00 -34.43 -5.87
C ASP A 95 1.05 -35.14 -4.98
N ILE A 96 1.15 -34.75 -3.69
CA ILE A 96 1.99 -35.41 -2.68
C ILE A 96 1.19 -36.22 -1.63
N GLY A 97 -0.11 -36.45 -1.85
CA GLY A 97 -0.98 -37.21 -0.94
C GLY A 97 -1.20 -36.55 0.43
N ALA A 98 -1.19 -35.21 0.50
CA ALA A 98 -1.19 -34.49 1.78
C ALA A 98 -2.52 -34.54 2.57
N PHE A 99 -3.63 -34.90 1.93
CA PHE A 99 -4.97 -34.87 2.54
C PHE A 99 -5.44 -36.24 3.04
N ASN A 100 -6.31 -36.23 4.04
CA ASN A 100 -6.96 -37.41 4.60
C ASN A 100 -8.37 -37.62 4.01
N GLY A 101 -9.06 -38.68 4.45
CA GLY A 101 -10.39 -39.04 3.97
C GLY A 101 -11.52 -38.03 4.25
N SER A 102 -11.30 -37.02 5.10
CA SER A 102 -12.25 -35.91 5.33
C SER A 102 -11.78 -34.57 4.74
N GLY A 103 -10.64 -34.56 4.03
CA GLY A 103 -10.07 -33.37 3.38
C GLY A 103 -9.25 -32.46 4.29
N GLY A 104 -9.00 -32.86 5.54
CA GLY A 104 -7.97 -32.23 6.38
C GLY A 104 -6.56 -32.63 5.94
N LEU A 105 -5.55 -31.83 6.28
CA LEU A 105 -4.15 -32.23 6.08
C LEU A 105 -3.77 -33.36 7.03
N SER A 106 -3.17 -34.42 6.48
CA SER A 106 -2.59 -35.55 7.23
C SER A 106 -1.31 -35.17 7.99
N SER A 107 -0.65 -34.08 7.58
CA SER A 107 0.51 -33.51 8.29
C SER A 107 0.73 -32.05 7.88
N TRP A 108 1.03 -31.18 8.85
CA TRP A 108 1.42 -29.78 8.57
C TRP A 108 2.76 -29.68 7.82
N ALA A 109 3.65 -30.67 7.95
CA ALA A 109 4.91 -30.72 7.20
C ALA A 109 4.68 -30.80 5.67
N SER A 110 3.50 -31.22 5.21
CA SER A 110 3.13 -31.21 3.79
C SER A 110 3.04 -29.79 3.21
N VAL A 111 2.72 -28.77 4.04
CA VAL A 111 2.77 -27.36 3.62
C VAL A 111 4.20 -27.00 3.20
N ASN A 112 5.18 -27.31 4.04
CA ASN A 112 6.59 -27.01 3.77
C ASN A 112 7.15 -27.81 2.57
N LYS A 113 6.64 -29.02 2.31
CA LYS A 113 7.03 -29.80 1.11
C LYS A 113 6.59 -29.13 -0.21
N VAL A 114 5.49 -28.38 -0.20
CA VAL A 114 4.96 -27.66 -1.39
C VAL A 114 5.47 -26.22 -1.44
N VAL A 115 5.55 -25.57 -0.29
CA VAL A 115 6.07 -24.20 -0.12
C VAL A 115 7.15 -24.23 0.95
N LYS A 116 8.39 -24.54 0.54
CA LYS A 116 9.58 -24.67 1.41
C LYS A 116 9.86 -23.42 2.27
N GLU A 117 9.34 -22.28 1.85
CA GLU A 117 9.43 -21.01 2.57
C GLU A 117 8.33 -20.77 3.61
N ILE A 118 7.30 -21.63 3.67
CA ILE A 118 6.24 -21.59 4.69
C ILE A 118 6.39 -22.78 5.64
N SER A 119 6.24 -22.52 6.94
CA SER A 119 6.06 -23.56 7.96
C SER A 119 5.02 -23.15 8.98
N ILE A 120 4.19 -24.10 9.42
CA ILE A 120 3.38 -23.92 10.63
C ILE A 120 4.30 -24.16 11.80
N ASP A 121 4.58 -23.11 12.56
CA ASP A 121 5.56 -23.12 13.64
C ASP A 121 4.93 -23.59 14.96
N SER A 122 3.78 -23.00 15.30
CA SER A 122 3.00 -23.35 16.49
C SER A 122 1.53 -23.46 16.13
N ALA A 123 0.90 -24.58 16.46
CA ALA A 123 -0.45 -24.90 16.03
C ALA A 123 -1.40 -25.16 17.21
N ASN A 124 -2.68 -24.86 17.00
CA ASN A 124 -3.78 -25.03 17.95
C ASN A 124 -3.53 -24.34 19.30
N LEU A 125 -2.92 -23.14 19.27
CA LEU A 125 -2.72 -22.31 20.45
C LEU A 125 -4.07 -21.75 20.91
N ASN A 126 -4.41 -21.93 22.18
CA ASN A 126 -5.58 -21.30 22.77
C ASN A 126 -5.25 -19.85 23.16
N PHE A 127 -6.21 -18.94 22.98
CA PHE A 127 -6.16 -17.62 23.58
C PHE A 127 -6.19 -17.72 25.11
N LYS A 128 -5.43 -16.86 25.79
CA LYS A 128 -5.40 -16.71 27.25
C LYS A 128 -6.46 -15.72 27.71
N SER A 129 -6.67 -14.65 26.93
CA SER A 129 -7.77 -13.70 27.12
C SER A 129 -9.11 -14.30 26.68
N THR A 130 -10.18 -13.91 27.37
CA THR A 130 -11.57 -14.22 27.00
C THR A 130 -12.26 -13.06 26.29
N ASP A 131 -11.70 -11.85 26.35
CA ASP A 131 -12.19 -10.60 25.77
C ASP A 131 -11.55 -10.27 24.42
N GLU A 132 -12.07 -9.26 23.72
CA GLU A 132 -11.67 -8.93 22.34
C GLU A 132 -10.32 -8.20 22.30
N LYS A 133 -10.15 -7.21 23.20
CA LYS A 133 -8.92 -6.42 23.38
C LYS A 133 -7.72 -7.29 23.74
N GLY A 134 -7.85 -8.19 24.72
CA GLY A 134 -6.78 -9.09 25.12
C GLY A 134 -6.39 -10.09 24.03
N LYS A 135 -7.35 -10.55 23.22
CA LYS A 135 -7.07 -11.39 22.04
C LYS A 135 -6.42 -10.60 20.90
N ALA A 136 -6.84 -9.36 20.65
CA ALA A 136 -6.18 -8.47 19.71
C ALA A 136 -4.72 -8.23 20.10
N ALA A 137 -4.45 -7.98 21.39
CA ALA A 137 -3.12 -7.87 21.94
C ALA A 137 -2.30 -9.18 21.83
N GLU A 138 -2.92 -10.35 22.08
CA GLU A 138 -2.25 -11.65 21.86
C GLU A 138 -1.92 -11.91 20.39
N ILE A 139 -2.78 -11.54 19.44
CA ILE A 139 -2.51 -11.63 17.99
C ILE A 139 -1.39 -10.66 17.61
N LYS A 140 -1.51 -9.38 17.97
CA LYS A 140 -0.55 -8.34 17.67
C LYS A 140 0.84 -8.68 18.20
N ALA A 141 0.93 -9.23 19.41
CA ALA A 141 2.20 -9.65 20.00
C ALA A 141 2.90 -10.80 19.25
N GLN A 142 2.29 -11.43 18.26
CA GLN A 142 2.91 -12.44 17.37
C GLN A 142 3.19 -11.84 15.98
N LEU A 143 2.26 -11.03 15.44
CA LEU A 143 2.49 -10.21 14.25
C LEU A 143 3.73 -9.31 14.40
N ASP A 144 3.89 -8.66 15.56
CA ASP A 144 5.03 -7.81 15.89
C ASP A 144 6.36 -8.59 16.03
N LYS A 145 6.34 -9.93 16.06
CA LYS A 145 7.53 -10.80 15.95
C LYS A 145 7.86 -11.19 14.51
N GLY A 146 7.04 -10.76 13.55
CA GLY A 146 7.15 -11.15 12.14
C GLY A 146 6.51 -12.51 11.81
N GLU A 147 5.64 -13.04 12.68
CA GLU A 147 4.89 -14.29 12.42
C GLU A 147 3.53 -13.97 11.78
N TYR A 148 3.02 -14.87 10.94
CA TYR A 148 1.69 -14.76 10.34
C TYR A 148 0.68 -15.54 11.18
N VAL A 149 -0.48 -14.92 11.45
CA VAL A 149 -1.53 -15.53 12.28
C VAL A 149 -2.69 -16.00 11.41
N ILE A 150 -3.21 -17.20 11.69
CA ILE A 150 -4.53 -17.64 11.22
C ILE A 150 -5.39 -18.01 12.43
N CYS A 151 -6.66 -17.59 12.45
CA CYS A 151 -7.55 -17.80 13.58
C CYS A 151 -8.65 -18.81 13.27
N ASN A 152 -8.97 -19.68 14.23
CA ASN A 152 -10.17 -20.49 14.21
C ASN A 152 -11.31 -19.72 14.88
N VAL A 153 -12.32 -19.37 14.09
CA VAL A 153 -13.41 -18.48 14.47
C VAL A 153 -14.73 -19.22 14.72
N GLY A 154 -14.62 -20.52 15.08
CA GLY A 154 -15.75 -21.40 15.37
C GLY A 154 -15.93 -22.52 14.36
N GLY A 155 -14.85 -23.27 14.06
CA GLY A 155 -14.83 -24.33 13.05
C GLY A 155 -14.42 -23.87 11.65
N HIS A 156 -14.38 -22.57 11.42
CA HIS A 156 -13.85 -21.92 10.21
C HIS A 156 -12.46 -21.31 10.47
N TRP A 157 -11.65 -21.15 9.42
CA TRP A 157 -10.31 -20.55 9.49
C TRP A 157 -10.21 -19.31 8.60
N VAL A 158 -9.60 -18.25 9.14
CA VAL A 158 -9.36 -16.98 8.45
C VAL A 158 -7.88 -16.58 8.56
N TYR A 159 -7.37 -15.86 7.56
CA TYR A 159 -6.06 -15.22 7.64
C TYR A 159 -6.18 -13.87 8.38
N ILE A 160 -5.29 -13.59 9.31
CA ILE A 160 -5.22 -12.28 9.97
C ILE A 160 -4.23 -11.40 9.22
N ASP A 161 -4.75 -10.34 8.62
CA ASP A 161 -4.00 -9.38 7.82
C ASP A 161 -3.42 -8.25 8.70
N GLY A 162 -4.03 -7.96 9.87
CA GLY A 162 -3.50 -6.96 10.79
C GLY A 162 -4.24 -6.78 12.11
N VAL A 163 -3.70 -5.90 12.95
CA VAL A 163 -4.34 -5.37 14.15
C VAL A 163 -4.05 -3.86 14.25
N ILE A 164 -5.09 -3.03 14.39
CA ILE A 164 -4.98 -1.59 14.66
C ILE A 164 -5.74 -1.32 15.96
N GLY A 165 -5.08 -0.79 16.98
CA GLY A 165 -5.68 -0.64 18.30
C GLY A 165 -6.15 -1.99 18.86
N ASP A 166 -7.46 -2.11 19.08
CA ASP A 166 -8.13 -3.35 19.49
C ASP A 166 -8.81 -4.10 18.31
N ASP A 167 -8.86 -3.49 17.12
CA ASP A 167 -9.49 -4.07 15.93
C ASP A 167 -8.58 -5.06 15.22
N VAL A 168 -9.10 -6.26 14.95
CA VAL A 168 -8.39 -7.34 14.24
C VAL A 168 -8.93 -7.46 12.83
N TYR A 169 -8.07 -7.24 11.84
CA TYR A 169 -8.38 -7.28 10.42
C TYR A 169 -8.04 -8.64 9.82
N MET A 170 -8.95 -9.19 9.01
CA MET A 170 -8.84 -10.52 8.43
C MET A 170 -9.19 -10.56 6.94
N ALA A 171 -8.60 -11.53 6.24
CA ALA A 171 -9.08 -12.02 4.97
C ALA A 171 -9.82 -13.34 5.19
N ASP A 172 -11.12 -13.35 4.91
CA ASP A 172 -12.00 -14.49 5.16
C ASP A 172 -12.24 -15.31 3.87
N PRO A 173 -11.93 -16.62 3.85
CA PRO A 173 -12.25 -17.50 2.73
C PRO A 173 -13.75 -17.68 2.42
N ALA A 174 -14.67 -17.19 3.27
CA ALA A 174 -16.11 -17.44 3.18
C ALA A 174 -17.00 -16.17 3.11
N LYS A 175 -16.49 -14.96 3.36
CA LYS A 175 -17.24 -13.69 3.30
C LYS A 175 -16.31 -12.49 3.05
N ASP A 176 -16.89 -11.30 2.90
CA ASP A 176 -16.17 -10.06 2.58
C ASP A 176 -16.02 -9.09 3.78
N GLU A 177 -16.60 -9.38 4.94
CA GLU A 177 -16.43 -8.61 6.18
C GLU A 177 -15.00 -8.74 6.71
N ILE A 178 -14.30 -7.62 6.88
CA ILE A 178 -12.86 -7.59 7.21
C ILE A 178 -12.54 -7.51 8.71
N LEU A 179 -13.48 -7.13 9.56
CA LEU A 179 -13.25 -7.02 11.02
C LEU A 179 -13.65 -8.32 11.74
N MET A 180 -12.69 -9.00 12.36
CA MET A 180 -12.86 -10.36 12.89
C MET A 180 -13.93 -10.45 13.98
N PHE A 181 -13.92 -9.55 14.98
CA PHE A 181 -14.89 -9.57 16.09
C PHE A 181 -16.30 -9.15 15.67
N LYS A 182 -16.41 -8.24 14.69
CA LYS A 182 -17.68 -7.88 14.02
C LYS A 182 -18.23 -9.06 13.22
N ALA A 183 -17.37 -9.81 12.53
CA ALA A 183 -17.73 -10.96 11.70
C ALA A 183 -18.05 -12.24 12.49
N TYR A 184 -17.51 -12.38 13.71
CA TYR A 184 -17.55 -13.60 14.51
C TYR A 184 -17.63 -13.30 16.01
N LYS A 185 -18.61 -13.93 16.69
CA LYS A 185 -18.76 -13.85 18.16
C LYS A 185 -17.46 -14.27 18.84
N ASN A 186 -16.84 -13.37 19.60
CA ASN A 186 -15.61 -13.59 20.37
C ASN A 186 -15.56 -14.92 21.16
N ALA A 187 -16.67 -15.37 21.74
CA ALA A 187 -16.78 -16.65 22.44
C ALA A 187 -16.45 -17.89 21.58
N ASN A 188 -16.54 -17.79 20.24
CA ASN A 188 -16.17 -18.85 19.29
C ASN A 188 -14.69 -18.78 18.87
N ILE A 189 -14.06 -17.60 19.02
CA ILE A 189 -12.68 -17.33 18.63
C ILE A 189 -11.77 -17.81 19.76
N LYS A 190 -11.45 -19.10 19.75
CA LYS A 190 -10.74 -19.77 20.86
C LYS A 190 -9.29 -20.12 20.55
N VAL A 191 -8.97 -20.32 19.27
CA VAL A 191 -7.72 -20.93 18.83
C VAL A 191 -7.10 -20.16 17.67
N TYR A 192 -5.78 -20.09 17.64
CA TYR A 192 -4.99 -19.58 16.51
C TYR A 192 -3.82 -20.50 16.17
N GLN A 193 -3.18 -20.25 15.02
CA GLN A 193 -1.91 -20.85 14.62
C GLN A 193 -0.94 -19.78 14.15
N LEU A 194 0.35 -20.07 14.30
CA LEU A 194 1.47 -19.22 13.93
C LEU A 194 2.25 -19.86 12.80
N LEU A 195 2.47 -19.09 11.74
CA LEU A 195 3.17 -19.50 10.54
C LEU A 195 4.38 -18.59 10.30
N LYS A 196 5.49 -19.21 9.91
CA LYS A 196 6.65 -18.50 9.38
C LYS A 196 6.59 -18.52 7.87
N GLY A 197 6.95 -17.40 7.26
CA GLY A 197 6.99 -17.22 5.81
C GLY A 197 8.36 -16.79 5.31
N LYS A 198 8.49 -16.61 3.99
CA LYS A 198 9.75 -16.23 3.33
C LYS A 198 10.30 -14.91 3.87
N ASN A 199 9.47 -13.89 3.86
CA ASN A 199 9.69 -12.64 4.58
C ASN A 199 8.92 -12.72 5.92
N PRO A 200 9.39 -12.07 7.00
CA PRO A 200 8.59 -11.87 8.20
C PRO A 200 7.36 -10.98 7.91
N TYR A 201 6.30 -11.13 8.70
CA TYR A 201 5.18 -10.18 8.69
C TYR A 201 5.70 -8.76 8.97
N SER A 202 5.31 -7.80 8.14
CA SER A 202 5.89 -6.46 8.11
C SER A 202 4.86 -5.33 8.24
N GLY A 203 3.63 -5.65 8.65
CA GLY A 203 2.53 -4.70 8.83
C GLY A 203 1.31 -4.99 7.96
N PHE A 204 0.22 -4.29 8.26
CA PHE A 204 -1.05 -4.36 7.58
C PHE A 204 -1.09 -3.39 6.40
N THR A 205 -1.70 -3.79 5.29
CA THR A 205 -2.09 -2.89 4.19
C THR A 205 -3.59 -3.08 4.00
N PRO A 206 -4.44 -2.08 4.33
CA PRO A 206 -5.88 -2.26 4.32
C PRO A 206 -6.40 -2.81 2.99
N LEU A 207 -7.11 -3.94 3.06
CA LEU A 207 -7.70 -4.62 1.90
C LEU A 207 -8.55 -3.67 1.04
N TYR A 208 -9.27 -2.77 1.72
CA TYR A 208 -10.15 -1.77 1.14
C TYR A 208 -9.95 -0.42 1.84
N THR A 209 -10.09 0.69 1.11
CA THR A 209 -10.48 1.98 1.69
C THR A 209 -12.01 2.04 1.80
N VAL A 210 -12.51 2.87 2.71
CA VAL A 210 -13.94 3.18 2.84
C VAL A 210 -14.22 4.44 2.03
N ASP A 211 -15.02 4.33 0.98
CA ASP A 211 -15.56 5.47 0.23
C ASP A 211 -16.75 6.12 0.97
N PRO A 212 -17.08 7.41 0.73
CA PRO A 212 -17.89 8.23 1.66
C PRO A 212 -19.30 7.70 1.98
N ASP A 213 -19.88 6.85 1.13
CA ASP A 213 -21.18 6.18 1.35
C ASP A 213 -21.08 4.90 2.20
N GLY A 214 -19.92 4.59 2.78
CA GLY A 214 -19.70 3.41 3.62
C GLY A 214 -19.60 2.10 2.83
N LYS A 215 -19.03 2.13 1.62
CA LYS A 215 -18.68 0.94 0.83
C LYS A 215 -17.20 0.58 1.04
N ALA A 216 -16.62 -0.19 0.13
CA ALA A 216 -15.28 -0.75 0.27
C ALA A 216 -14.60 -0.88 -1.11
N VAL A 217 -13.52 -0.14 -1.35
CA VAL A 217 -12.79 -0.08 -2.64
C VAL A 217 -11.38 -0.68 -2.50
N PRO A 218 -11.00 -1.71 -3.30
CA PRO A 218 -9.86 -2.56 -2.97
C PRO A 218 -8.48 -1.93 -3.27
N SER A 219 -7.51 -2.24 -2.41
CA SER A 219 -6.17 -1.63 -2.38
C SER A 219 -5.09 -2.52 -3.01
N SER A 220 -4.35 -2.01 -4.00
CA SER A 220 -3.32 -2.79 -4.70
C SER A 220 -1.93 -2.66 -4.04
N THR A 221 -1.25 -3.81 -3.86
CA THR A 221 -0.04 -3.92 -3.03
C THR A 221 1.21 -4.27 -3.85
N THR A 222 2.33 -3.56 -3.71
CA THR A 222 3.67 -4.13 -4.06
C THR A 222 4.86 -3.46 -3.35
N THR A 223 5.77 -4.29 -2.83
CA THR A 223 7.14 -4.00 -2.36
C THR A 223 7.32 -3.25 -1.02
N SER A 224 8.16 -3.82 -0.16
CA SER A 224 8.57 -3.31 1.15
C SER A 224 10.06 -2.93 1.19
N ILE A 225 10.44 -2.04 2.12
CA ILE A 225 11.82 -1.69 2.47
C ILE A 225 11.93 -1.64 4.00
N ALA A 226 13.08 -1.97 4.58
CA ALA A 226 13.32 -1.96 6.03
C ALA A 226 14.39 -0.91 6.41
N ILE A 227 14.24 -0.25 7.57
CA ILE A 227 15.25 0.69 8.10
C ILE A 227 15.50 0.45 9.60
N THR A 228 16.78 0.39 9.95
CA THR A 228 17.35 0.24 11.29
C THR A 228 16.83 1.26 12.32
N THR A 229 16.28 0.78 13.43
CA THR A 229 16.13 1.57 14.66
C THR A 229 17.49 1.77 15.32
N THR A 230 17.86 3.00 15.64
CA THR A 230 18.90 3.30 16.64
C THR A 230 18.23 3.90 17.85
N THR A 231 18.30 3.25 19.00
CA THR A 231 17.68 3.73 20.25
C THR A 231 18.59 4.70 21.00
N VAL A 232 18.04 5.83 21.42
CA VAL A 232 18.63 6.70 22.45
C VAL A 232 17.53 7.05 23.46
N SER A 233 17.61 6.48 24.66
CA SER A 233 16.63 6.74 25.73
C SER A 233 16.88 8.06 26.44
N SER A 234 15.83 8.56 27.08
CA SER A 234 15.78 9.86 27.76
C SER A 234 16.62 9.97 29.04
N VAL A 235 16.93 11.22 29.41
CA VAL A 235 17.61 11.56 30.66
C VAL A 235 16.60 11.69 31.81
N LYS A 236 16.86 11.03 32.95
CA LYS A 236 16.35 11.46 34.26
C LYS A 236 17.36 11.19 35.38
N THR A 237 17.21 11.90 36.49
CA THR A 237 18.30 12.36 37.36
C THR A 237 18.75 11.38 38.45
N THR A 238 20.06 11.10 38.47
CA THR A 238 20.97 10.86 39.63
C THR A 238 20.51 10.09 40.88
N THR A 239 21.25 9.02 41.21
CA THR A 239 21.84 8.77 42.56
C THR A 239 23.00 7.75 42.43
N THR A 240 24.05 7.90 43.26
CA THR A 240 25.35 7.20 43.14
C THR A 240 25.48 6.00 44.09
N THR A 241 26.10 4.89 43.62
CA THR A 241 26.95 3.95 44.42
C THR A 241 27.78 3.06 43.48
N THR A 242 28.94 2.57 43.92
CA THR A 242 30.01 2.00 43.07
C THR A 242 30.31 0.51 43.33
N THR A 243 30.29 -0.35 42.30
CA THR A 243 31.06 -1.62 42.28
C THR A 243 31.40 -2.16 40.88
N LYS A 244 32.30 -3.15 40.82
CA LYS A 244 33.11 -3.58 39.66
C LYS A 244 32.41 -4.47 38.60
N SER A 245 32.73 -4.16 37.34
CA SER A 245 33.21 -5.05 36.25
C SER A 245 32.76 -6.52 36.12
N THR A 246 32.13 -6.85 34.98
CA THR A 246 32.49 -8.01 34.12
C THR A 246 32.12 -7.78 32.65
N THR A 247 32.64 -8.62 31.75
CA THR A 247 32.68 -8.37 30.28
C THR A 247 31.92 -9.43 29.47
N SER A 248 31.02 -9.05 28.55
CA SER A 248 30.72 -9.85 27.33
C SER A 248 29.84 -9.15 26.26
N LYS A 249 30.38 -9.09 25.03
CA LYS A 249 29.79 -9.06 23.67
C LYS A 249 28.26 -9.05 23.39
N MET A 250 27.90 -8.26 22.34
CA MET A 250 26.99 -8.56 21.20
C MET A 250 25.46 -8.53 21.51
N SER A 251 24.57 -7.81 20.80
CA SER A 251 24.27 -7.88 19.35
C SER A 251 23.25 -6.81 18.88
N THR A 252 23.25 -6.49 17.57
CA THR A 252 22.13 -6.09 16.67
C THR A 252 20.84 -5.43 17.21
N THR A 253 20.44 -4.29 16.63
CA THR A 253 19.09 -3.67 16.75
C THR A 253 18.73 -3.02 15.40
N SER A 254 17.58 -3.36 14.79
CA SER A 254 17.08 -2.81 13.49
C SER A 254 15.60 -3.10 13.22
N ALA A 255 14.89 -2.20 12.54
CA ALA A 255 13.52 -2.34 11.98
C ALA A 255 13.60 -2.37 10.41
N ALA A 256 12.60 -2.27 9.53
CA ALA A 256 11.22 -1.74 9.48
C ALA A 256 11.00 -0.19 9.58
N VAL A 257 10.80 0.45 8.42
CA VAL A 257 10.18 1.79 8.23
C VAL A 257 9.23 1.72 7.03
N THR A 258 8.20 2.55 7.03
CA THR A 258 7.16 2.62 5.98
C THR A 258 7.41 3.79 5.02
N THR A 259 6.75 3.84 3.87
CA THR A 259 6.60 5.07 3.08
C THR A 259 5.19 5.14 2.48
N SER A 260 4.53 6.29 2.62
CA SER A 260 3.12 6.52 2.29
C SER A 260 2.88 7.02 0.86
N LYS A 261 1.59 7.13 0.47
CA LYS A 261 1.14 7.92 -0.68
C LYS A 261 -0.35 8.34 -0.56
N ALA A 262 -0.60 9.63 -0.79
CA ALA A 262 -1.82 10.28 -1.34
C ALA A 262 -3.20 10.20 -0.64
N VAL A 263 -3.80 11.38 -0.46
CA VAL A 263 -5.13 11.70 0.09
C VAL A 263 -5.70 12.92 -0.70
N THR A 264 -7.02 13.11 -0.77
CA THR A 264 -7.65 14.13 -1.65
C THR A 264 -8.79 14.90 -0.97
N SER A 265 -8.51 16.12 -0.51
CA SER A 265 -9.50 17.09 0.01
C SER A 265 -10.67 17.32 -0.97
N GLN A 266 -11.90 17.49 -0.45
CA GLN A 266 -13.09 17.72 -1.30
C GLN A 266 -13.21 19.18 -1.75
N HIS A 267 -12.75 19.50 -2.96
CA HIS A 267 -12.85 20.87 -3.50
C HIS A 267 -14.13 21.12 -4.31
N THR A 268 -15.02 21.94 -3.76
CA THR A 268 -16.13 22.55 -4.51
C THR A 268 -15.56 23.58 -5.49
N SER A 269 -15.39 23.17 -6.74
CA SER A 269 -14.79 24.00 -7.79
C SER A 269 -15.80 24.97 -8.43
N VAL A 270 -15.35 26.21 -8.67
CA VAL A 270 -16.15 27.25 -9.35
C VAL A 270 -15.67 27.38 -10.79
N THR A 271 -16.53 27.01 -11.75
CA THR A 271 -16.25 27.17 -13.18
C THR A 271 -16.32 28.64 -13.58
N SER A 272 -15.17 29.30 -13.65
CA SER A 272 -15.03 30.68 -14.11
C SER A 272 -14.43 30.71 -15.51
N ASP A 273 -15.05 31.45 -16.44
CA ASP A 273 -14.47 31.77 -17.75
C ASP A 273 -13.30 32.79 -17.65
N VAL A 274 -13.02 33.28 -16.44
CA VAL A 274 -11.89 34.17 -16.10
C VAL A 274 -10.94 33.43 -15.16
N TYR A 275 -9.68 33.29 -15.56
CA TYR A 275 -8.61 32.76 -14.71
C TYR A 275 -8.10 33.82 -13.73
N GLU A 276 -7.68 33.38 -12.54
CA GLU A 276 -7.22 34.24 -11.45
C GLU A 276 -5.80 33.88 -10.99
N LYS A 277 -5.19 34.73 -10.16
CA LYS A 277 -3.89 34.43 -9.54
C LYS A 277 -4.09 33.67 -8.23
N GLY A 278 -3.13 32.83 -7.88
CA GLY A 278 -3.16 32.00 -6.67
C GLY A 278 -2.94 30.52 -6.97
N GLU A 279 -3.42 29.67 -6.05
CA GLU A 279 -3.14 28.24 -6.08
C GLU A 279 -4.13 27.48 -6.99
N TYR A 280 -3.62 26.46 -7.68
CA TYR A 280 -4.37 25.63 -8.63
C TYR A 280 -4.04 24.14 -8.39
N TYR A 281 -5.08 23.30 -8.37
CA TYR A 281 -4.97 21.85 -8.29
C TYR A 281 -4.87 21.21 -9.68
N CYS A 282 -4.06 20.16 -9.79
CA CYS A 282 -4.07 19.23 -10.92
C CYS A 282 -5.16 18.15 -10.72
N PRO A 283 -6.19 18.07 -11.58
CA PRO A 283 -7.33 17.18 -11.38
C PRO A 283 -7.02 15.69 -11.52
N ASP A 284 -7.92 14.88 -10.98
CA ASP A 284 -7.92 13.42 -11.01
C ASP A 284 -7.69 12.85 -12.42
N GLY A 285 -6.83 11.84 -12.51
CA GLY A 285 -6.42 11.20 -13.76
C GLY A 285 -5.61 12.07 -14.74
N LYS A 286 -5.43 13.38 -14.48
CA LYS A 286 -4.65 14.27 -15.36
C LYS A 286 -3.17 14.26 -15.03
N LYS A 287 -2.36 14.56 -16.06
CA LYS A 287 -0.94 14.90 -15.94
C LYS A 287 -0.64 16.17 -16.73
N VAL A 288 -0.60 17.31 -16.05
CA VAL A 288 -0.48 18.62 -16.66
C VAL A 288 1.00 19.05 -16.72
N LYS A 289 1.47 19.45 -17.90
CA LYS A 289 2.88 19.75 -18.14
C LYS A 289 3.18 21.22 -17.86
N VAL A 290 4.30 21.48 -17.18
CA VAL A 290 4.87 22.82 -17.03
C VAL A 290 5.98 22.98 -18.07
N PHE A 291 5.83 23.96 -18.97
CA PHE A 291 6.74 24.23 -20.09
C PHE A 291 7.69 25.38 -19.79
N THR A 292 8.81 25.48 -20.50
CA THR A 292 9.71 26.66 -20.41
C THR A 292 9.17 27.91 -21.10
N ASP A 293 8.40 27.74 -22.18
CA ASP A 293 7.99 28.82 -23.10
C ASP A 293 6.75 28.41 -23.90
N ASP A 294 5.96 29.39 -24.37
CA ASP A 294 4.66 29.21 -25.02
C ASP A 294 4.80 28.71 -26.48
N LYS A 295 5.69 29.33 -27.25
CA LYS A 295 5.80 29.21 -28.71
C LYS A 295 6.36 27.87 -29.20
N GLU A 296 7.02 27.11 -28.34
CA GLU A 296 7.65 25.83 -28.71
C GLU A 296 6.98 24.61 -28.07
N LYS A 297 6.47 24.69 -26.83
CA LYS A 297 6.05 23.54 -25.98
C LYS A 297 7.09 22.37 -25.89
N LYS A 298 8.34 22.57 -26.32
CA LYS A 298 9.37 21.51 -26.50
C LYS A 298 10.14 21.10 -25.25
N SER A 299 10.24 21.95 -24.23
CA SER A 299 10.95 21.61 -22.99
C SER A 299 9.98 21.63 -21.81
N ILE A 300 9.83 20.48 -21.16
CA ILE A 300 9.02 20.26 -19.97
C ILE A 300 9.96 20.38 -18.76
N ILE A 301 9.66 21.27 -17.82
CA ILE A 301 10.45 21.42 -16.58
C ILE A 301 9.88 20.63 -15.41
N ALA A 302 8.57 20.37 -15.43
CA ALA A 302 7.88 19.51 -14.48
C ALA A 302 6.59 18.94 -15.08
N VAL A 303 6.07 17.88 -14.46
CA VAL A 303 4.73 17.34 -14.72
C VAL A 303 4.00 17.35 -13.39
N LEU A 304 2.87 18.05 -13.33
CA LEU A 304 1.90 17.95 -12.26
C LEU A 304 1.15 16.62 -12.44
N GLU A 305 1.01 15.87 -11.35
CA GLU A 305 0.10 14.73 -11.28
C GLU A 305 -1.12 15.09 -10.42
N GLU A 306 -2.14 14.23 -10.42
CA GLU A 306 -3.30 14.28 -9.52
C GLU A 306 -2.97 14.76 -8.09
N GLY A 307 -3.80 15.66 -7.57
CA GLY A 307 -3.64 16.28 -6.25
C GLY A 307 -2.54 17.35 -6.16
N ASN A 308 -1.67 17.50 -7.17
CA ASN A 308 -0.56 18.47 -7.09
C ASN A 308 -1.07 19.91 -7.14
N VAL A 309 -0.64 20.72 -6.17
CA VAL A 309 -0.89 22.16 -6.08
C VAL A 309 0.25 22.93 -6.73
N ILE A 310 -0.07 23.96 -7.52
CA ILE A 310 0.89 24.93 -8.08
C ILE A 310 0.39 26.37 -7.91
N ASN A 311 1.30 27.31 -7.62
CA ASN A 311 0.96 28.73 -7.45
C ASN A 311 1.21 29.53 -8.75
N VAL A 312 0.14 30.13 -9.27
CA VAL A 312 0.09 30.92 -10.51
C VAL A 312 0.25 32.41 -10.20
N THR A 313 1.38 32.95 -10.64
CA THR A 313 1.86 34.32 -10.31
C THR A 313 1.54 35.36 -11.39
N GLY A 314 1.19 34.92 -12.60
CA GLY A 314 0.85 35.72 -13.77
C GLY A 314 -0.03 34.91 -14.72
N ILE A 315 -0.74 35.58 -15.64
CA ILE A 315 -1.65 34.92 -16.60
C ILE A 315 -1.44 35.56 -17.96
N THR A 316 -1.26 34.74 -19.00
CA THR A 316 -1.13 35.17 -20.40
C THR A 316 -1.86 34.16 -21.29
N GLU A 317 -2.87 34.59 -22.03
CA GLU A 317 -3.57 33.80 -23.07
C GLU A 317 -4.00 32.37 -22.64
N GLY A 318 -4.48 32.22 -21.39
CA GLY A 318 -4.93 30.94 -20.83
C GLY A 318 -3.82 30.07 -20.21
N PHE A 319 -2.58 30.57 -20.18
CA PHE A 319 -1.46 29.98 -19.45
C PHE A 319 -1.17 30.75 -18.16
N GLY A 320 -0.80 30.03 -17.10
CA GLY A 320 -0.32 30.59 -15.84
C GLY A 320 1.20 30.61 -15.77
N GLU A 321 1.78 31.75 -15.39
CA GLU A 321 3.20 31.88 -15.04
C GLU A 321 3.46 31.29 -13.66
N VAL A 322 4.28 30.25 -13.62
CA VAL A 322 4.64 29.49 -12.40
C VAL A 322 6.15 29.49 -12.21
N LYS A 323 6.61 29.15 -11.00
CA LYS A 323 8.05 29.00 -10.69
C LYS A 323 8.31 27.62 -10.12
N VAL A 324 9.05 26.78 -10.85
CA VAL A 324 9.34 25.39 -10.46
C VAL A 324 10.84 25.09 -10.57
N GLY A 325 11.42 24.50 -9.52
CA GLY A 325 12.86 24.20 -9.45
C GLY A 325 13.74 25.44 -9.68
N GLY A 326 13.32 26.58 -9.12
CA GLY A 326 13.94 27.90 -9.31
C GLY A 326 13.67 28.59 -10.67
N LYS A 327 13.20 27.86 -11.68
CA LYS A 327 12.97 28.35 -13.06
C LYS A 327 11.57 28.93 -13.23
N LYS A 328 11.40 29.90 -14.14
CA LYS A 328 10.06 30.25 -14.66
C LYS A 328 9.53 29.11 -15.56
N GLY A 329 8.22 28.95 -15.58
CA GLY A 329 7.52 28.11 -16.56
C GLY A 329 6.07 28.54 -16.76
N LEU A 330 5.40 27.85 -17.70
CA LEU A 330 4.01 28.08 -18.09
C LEU A 330 3.19 26.79 -17.97
N VAL A 331 1.97 26.90 -17.45
CA VAL A 331 1.02 25.78 -17.30
C VAL A 331 -0.34 26.14 -17.89
N GLU A 332 -1.03 25.19 -18.54
CA GLU A 332 -2.26 25.45 -19.30
C GLU A 332 -3.49 25.41 -18.37
N LEU A 333 -4.06 26.58 -18.03
CA LEU A 333 -4.96 26.73 -16.88
C LEU A 333 -6.31 26.02 -17.04
N LYS A 334 -6.78 25.84 -18.28
CA LYS A 334 -7.99 25.05 -18.58
C LYS A 334 -7.90 23.59 -18.11
N GLU A 335 -6.68 23.09 -17.90
CA GLU A 335 -6.44 21.73 -17.44
C GLU A 335 -6.42 21.60 -15.93
N LEU A 336 -6.39 22.72 -15.19
CA LEU A 336 -6.31 22.83 -13.74
C LEU A 336 -7.63 23.33 -13.14
N LEU A 337 -7.78 23.18 -11.82
CA LEU A 337 -8.89 23.76 -11.05
C LEU A 337 -8.34 24.83 -10.11
N TYR A 338 -8.96 26.01 -10.07
CA TYR A 338 -8.56 27.07 -9.14
C TYR A 338 -8.92 26.68 -7.71
N ALA A 339 -7.98 26.83 -6.77
CA ALA A 339 -8.20 26.52 -5.37
C ALA A 339 -9.14 27.52 -4.65
N GLY A 340 -9.44 28.64 -5.29
CA GLY A 340 -10.17 29.76 -4.69
C GLY A 340 -9.24 30.74 -3.97
N ASN A 341 -9.85 31.72 -3.30
CA ASN A 341 -9.12 32.69 -2.49
C ASN A 341 -8.69 32.06 -1.16
N SER A 342 -7.44 32.25 -0.77
CA SER A 342 -6.88 31.74 0.49
C SER A 342 -7.73 32.15 1.70
N ARG A 343 -8.23 31.16 2.44
CA ARG A 343 -9.03 31.30 3.66
C ARG A 343 -8.32 30.67 4.86
N LYS A 344 -8.50 31.20 6.06
CA LYS A 344 -7.93 30.59 7.25
C LYS A 344 -8.77 29.39 7.69
N LEU A 345 -8.18 28.20 7.63
CA LEU A 345 -8.74 26.96 8.16
C LEU A 345 -8.57 26.87 9.70
N THR A 346 -9.19 25.89 10.33
CA THR A 346 -8.96 25.57 11.75
C THR A 346 -7.63 24.83 11.90
N VAL A 347 -6.91 25.03 13.03
CA VAL A 347 -5.66 24.30 13.28
C VAL A 347 -5.99 22.86 13.62
N GLY A 348 -5.48 21.93 12.82
CA GLY A 348 -5.95 20.56 12.76
C GLY A 348 -7.38 20.43 12.23
N ASP A 349 -7.58 20.84 10.98
CA ASP A 349 -8.78 20.68 10.15
C ASP A 349 -8.32 21.09 8.74
N ILE A 350 -7.74 20.12 8.02
CA ILE A 350 -6.96 20.37 6.81
C ILE A 350 -7.88 20.24 5.59
N ASN A 351 -8.81 19.28 5.61
CA ASN A 351 -9.79 19.11 4.54
C ASN A 351 -10.95 20.12 4.58
N ASP A 352 -11.10 20.90 5.67
CA ASP A 352 -12.22 21.83 5.96
C ASP A 352 -13.59 21.12 6.11
N ASP A 353 -13.61 19.89 6.63
CA ASP A 353 -14.87 19.21 6.99
C ASP A 353 -15.42 19.64 8.37
N GLY A 354 -14.59 20.32 9.18
CA GLY A 354 -14.96 20.88 10.48
C GLY A 354 -14.62 20.00 11.69
N VAL A 355 -13.90 18.88 11.51
CA VAL A 355 -13.32 18.10 12.62
C VAL A 355 -11.79 18.00 12.54
N SER A 356 -11.18 17.54 13.63
CA SER A 356 -9.77 17.09 13.64
C SER A 356 -9.77 15.57 13.68
N ASP A 357 -9.37 14.89 12.60
CA ASP A 357 -9.54 13.44 12.53
C ASP A 357 -8.39 12.68 11.81
N SER A 358 -8.58 11.37 11.58
CA SER A 358 -7.59 10.50 10.94
C SER A 358 -7.30 10.81 9.47
N TYR A 359 -8.18 11.53 8.78
CA TYR A 359 -8.05 11.98 7.40
C TYR A 359 -7.00 13.10 7.27
N ASP A 360 -7.05 14.09 8.16
CA ASP A 360 -6.03 15.14 8.25
C ASP A 360 -4.66 14.57 8.58
N LEU A 361 -4.58 13.64 9.54
CA LEU A 361 -3.35 12.94 9.88
C LEU A 361 -2.76 12.21 8.66
N ALA A 362 -3.61 11.71 7.76
CA ALA A 362 -3.18 11.15 6.49
C ALA A 362 -2.70 12.23 5.50
N LEU A 363 -3.35 13.40 5.43
CA LEU A 363 -2.89 14.57 4.64
C LEU A 363 -1.51 15.09 5.11
N ILE A 364 -1.27 15.20 6.43
CA ILE A 364 0.05 15.55 6.99
C ILE A 364 1.10 14.51 6.58
N ASN A 365 0.80 13.22 6.77
CA ASN A 365 1.71 12.12 6.45
C ASN A 365 1.98 11.99 4.95
N GLU A 366 1.01 12.30 4.08
CA GLU A 366 1.25 12.50 2.66
C GLU A 366 2.22 13.66 2.44
N TYR A 367 1.91 14.84 2.95
CA TYR A 367 2.64 16.07 2.66
C TYR A 367 4.11 15.96 3.05
N ILE A 368 4.41 15.41 4.23
CA ILE A 368 5.78 15.17 4.70
C ILE A 368 6.53 14.23 3.73
N ILE A 369 5.93 13.11 3.33
CA ILE A 369 6.56 12.15 2.42
C ILE A 369 6.70 12.72 0.99
N GLY A 370 5.72 13.50 0.53
CA GLY A 370 5.65 14.08 -0.81
C GLY A 370 6.57 15.27 -1.03
N ARG A 371 6.76 16.12 -0.02
CA ARG A 371 7.67 17.28 -0.03
C ARG A 371 9.12 16.92 -0.36
N SER A 372 9.54 15.68 -0.09
CA SER A 372 10.87 15.15 -0.45
C SER A 372 11.00 14.67 -1.91
N LYS A 373 9.88 14.53 -2.62
CA LYS A 373 9.77 13.90 -3.96
C LYS A 373 9.36 14.88 -5.05
N LEU A 374 8.67 15.96 -4.70
CA LEU A 374 8.22 17.01 -5.62
C LEU A 374 9.31 18.07 -5.85
N PRO A 375 9.37 18.69 -7.05
CA PRO A 375 10.23 19.84 -7.30
C PRO A 375 9.75 21.09 -6.55
N ASP A 376 10.68 21.93 -6.07
CA ASP A 376 10.39 23.24 -5.45
C ASP A 376 9.33 24.02 -6.24
N GLY A 377 8.23 24.42 -5.58
CA GLY A 377 7.13 25.15 -6.21
C GLY A 377 5.97 24.28 -6.69
N ILE A 378 6.02 22.97 -6.46
CA ILE A 378 4.88 22.05 -6.52
C ILE A 378 4.65 21.46 -5.12
N SER A 379 3.40 21.39 -4.69
CA SER A 379 2.99 20.90 -3.36
C SER A 379 1.88 19.83 -3.49
N LEU A 380 1.50 19.22 -2.37
CA LEU A 380 0.29 18.37 -2.23
C LEU A 380 -0.80 19.07 -1.40
N LEU A 381 -0.43 20.13 -0.66
CA LEU A 381 -1.33 20.97 0.13
C LEU A 381 -1.14 22.43 -0.28
N THR A 382 -2.21 23.22 -0.24
CA THR A 382 -2.16 24.69 -0.36
C THR A 382 -1.46 25.33 0.83
N THR A 383 -1.06 26.59 0.66
CA THR A 383 -0.50 27.44 1.72
C THR A 383 -1.42 27.49 2.96
N THR A 384 -2.73 27.38 2.77
CA THR A 384 -3.73 27.39 3.85
C THR A 384 -3.89 26.04 4.55
N GLU A 385 -3.78 24.93 3.82
CA GLU A 385 -3.77 23.58 4.37
C GLU A 385 -2.46 23.29 5.12
N ILE A 386 -1.32 23.75 4.61
CA ILE A 386 -0.02 23.71 5.30
C ILE A 386 -0.09 24.47 6.63
N ALA A 387 -0.77 25.61 6.68
CA ALA A 387 -0.97 26.39 7.91
C ALA A 387 -2.02 25.80 8.88
N ALA A 388 -2.81 24.81 8.45
CA ALA A 388 -3.65 23.99 9.32
C ALA A 388 -2.90 22.77 9.87
N ALA A 389 -1.91 22.28 9.12
CA ALA A 389 -1.05 21.14 9.43
C ALA A 389 0.09 21.48 10.43
N ASP A 390 0.52 22.73 10.53
CA ASP A 390 1.45 23.22 11.56
C ASP A 390 0.70 23.35 12.90
N LEU A 391 0.69 22.26 13.68
CA LEU A 391 0.11 22.21 15.02
C LEU A 391 1.11 22.70 16.08
N SER A 392 2.40 22.66 15.78
CA SER A 392 3.48 23.12 16.65
C SER A 392 3.55 24.66 16.73
N GLY A 393 3.19 25.34 15.65
CA GLY A 393 3.33 26.78 15.45
C GLY A 393 4.76 27.25 15.16
N ASP A 394 5.66 26.36 14.72
CA ASP A 394 7.08 26.69 14.47
C ASP A 394 7.39 27.11 13.01
N GLY A 395 6.44 26.94 12.10
CA GLY A 395 6.55 27.27 10.68
C GLY A 395 7.01 26.12 9.78
N ALA A 396 7.23 24.93 10.34
CA ALA A 396 7.39 23.68 9.61
C ALA A 396 6.09 22.85 9.64
N VAL A 397 6.14 21.70 8.96
CA VAL A 397 5.19 20.59 9.18
C VAL A 397 6.05 19.34 9.18
N ASP A 398 6.17 18.65 10.31
CA ASP A 398 7.00 17.45 10.45
C ASP A 398 6.44 16.42 11.46
N GLU A 399 7.31 15.52 11.94
CA GLU A 399 6.94 14.46 12.91
C GLU A 399 6.36 15.03 14.21
N THR A 400 6.70 16.28 14.56
CA THR A 400 6.16 17.01 15.71
C THR A 400 4.65 17.19 15.59
N ASP A 401 4.18 17.65 14.43
CA ASP A 401 2.77 17.90 14.16
C ASP A 401 1.97 16.60 14.06
N VAL A 402 2.56 15.56 13.46
CA VAL A 402 2.00 14.20 13.45
C VAL A 402 1.74 13.68 14.87
N ILE A 403 2.68 13.91 15.80
CA ILE A 403 2.53 13.53 17.21
C ILE A 403 1.44 14.38 17.89
N LEU A 404 1.42 15.70 17.66
CA LEU A 404 0.38 16.58 18.20
C LEU A 404 -1.02 16.22 17.68
N TYR A 405 -1.12 15.78 16.41
CA TYR A 405 -2.37 15.27 15.83
C TYR A 405 -2.84 13.99 16.52
N LEU A 406 -1.95 13.01 16.64
CA LEU A 406 -2.22 11.75 17.34
C LEU A 406 -2.63 11.96 18.80
N MET A 407 -2.06 12.96 19.48
CA MET A 407 -2.48 13.36 20.82
C MET A 407 -3.87 14.00 20.86
N ARG A 408 -4.25 14.74 19.81
CA ARG A 408 -5.52 15.48 19.71
C ARG A 408 -6.71 14.60 19.32
N ILE A 409 -6.49 13.57 18.48
CA ILE A 409 -7.57 12.68 18.00
C ILE A 409 -7.77 11.43 18.88
N CYS A 410 -6.92 11.23 19.90
CA CYS A 410 -6.96 10.10 20.83
C CYS A 410 -7.26 10.53 22.30
N SER A 411 -7.77 11.75 22.51
CA SER A 411 -8.07 12.33 23.84
C SER A 411 -9.55 12.64 24.03
#